data_AF-A0A1H7ZYP4-F1
#
_entry.id   AF-A0A1H7ZYP4-F1
#
_cell.length_a   1.000
_cell.length_b   1.000
_cell.length_c   1.000
_cell.angle_alpha   90.00
_cell.angle_beta   90.00
_cell.angle_gamma   90.00
#
_symmetry.space_group_name_H-M   'P 1'
#
loop_
_entity.id
_entity.type
_entity.pdbx_description
1 polymer ?
#
loop_
_entity_poly.entity_id
_entity_poly.type
_entity_poly.pdbx_seq_one_letter_code
_entity_poly.pdbx_strand_id
1 'polypeptide(L)'
;MHLIYSSNGHKIDGTDGHYRSASHFDEVEKNATEVTIYGDYPLIVEAYKNLGIEAVVVNNSEINVFSKMKVAELKALLDEKGIKYGSDAKKDELIALLENAENNNGGNND
;
A
#
# COMPACT_ATOMS: atom_id res chain seq x y z
N MET A 1 11.61 -18.57 -1.41
CA MET A 1 12.58 -17.49 -1.66
C MET A 1 11.89 -16.15 -1.45
N HIS A 2 12.51 -15.20 -0.75
CA HIS A 2 11.95 -13.88 -0.50
C HIS A 2 12.41 -12.89 -1.58
N LEU A 3 11.48 -12.29 -2.29
CA LEU A 3 11.75 -11.27 -3.30
C LEU A 3 11.38 -9.88 -2.80
N ILE A 4 12.27 -8.92 -3.06
CA ILE A 4 12.09 -7.53 -2.66
C ILE A 4 12.17 -6.65 -3.90
N TYR A 5 11.02 -6.18 -4.37
CA TYR A 5 10.93 -5.26 -5.49
C TYR A 5 11.07 -3.82 -5.00
N SER A 6 11.97 -3.05 -5.60
CA SER A 6 12.12 -1.62 -5.36
C SER A 6 12.36 -0.90 -6.68
N SER A 7 12.16 0.43 -6.74
CA SER A 7 12.14 1.18 -8.00
C SER A 7 13.33 0.88 -8.93
N ASN A 8 14.52 0.65 -8.38
CA ASN A 8 15.73 0.28 -9.13
C ASN A 8 16.45 -0.96 -8.57
N GLY A 9 15.74 -1.82 -7.83
CA GLY A 9 16.36 -3.00 -7.18
C GLY A 9 17.39 -2.60 -6.12
N HIS A 10 17.27 -1.39 -5.60
CA HIS A 10 18.12 -0.87 -4.55
C HIS A 10 17.84 -1.63 -3.25
N LYS A 11 18.92 -1.92 -2.52
CA LYS A 11 18.82 -2.54 -1.20
C LYS A 11 18.04 -1.62 -0.26
N ILE A 12 17.11 -2.19 0.51
CA ILE A 12 16.36 -1.51 1.55
C ILE A 12 16.94 -1.95 2.89
N ASP A 13 17.42 -0.99 3.68
CA ASP A 13 18.00 -1.27 4.98
C ASP A 13 16.97 -1.96 5.89
N GLY A 14 17.40 -2.98 6.64
CA GLY A 14 16.51 -3.78 7.49
C GLY A 14 15.72 -4.88 6.79
N THR A 15 15.94 -5.14 5.49
CA THR A 15 15.36 -6.29 4.80
C THR A 15 16.45 -7.22 4.23
N ASP A 16 16.18 -8.52 4.26
CA ASP A 16 17.06 -9.56 3.74
C ASP A 16 16.30 -10.41 2.73
N GLY A 17 16.83 -10.51 1.51
CA GLY A 17 16.14 -11.17 0.41
C GLY A 17 16.73 -10.83 -0.95
N HIS A 18 16.08 -11.30 -2.00
CA HIS A 18 16.50 -11.09 -3.38
C HIS A 18 15.90 -9.80 -3.94
N TYR A 19 16.74 -8.78 -4.08
CA TYR A 19 16.34 -7.49 -4.61
C TYR A 19 16.15 -7.53 -6.12
N ARG A 20 15.01 -7.02 -6.58
CA ARG A 20 14.63 -6.93 -7.98
C ARG A 20 14.19 -5.52 -8.32
N SER A 21 14.47 -5.10 -9.55
CA SER A 21 13.99 -3.82 -10.07
C SER A 21 12.53 -3.91 -10.44
N ALA A 22 11.67 -3.22 -9.71
CA ALA A 22 10.25 -3.13 -10.01
C ALA A 22 9.99 -2.47 -11.37
N SER A 23 10.79 -1.45 -11.72
CA SER A 23 10.67 -0.76 -13.01
C SER A 23 11.12 -1.59 -14.22
N HIS A 24 11.82 -2.71 -13.99
CA HIS A 24 12.25 -3.67 -15.03
C HIS A 24 11.66 -5.06 -14.76
N PHE A 25 10.45 -5.10 -14.21
CA PHE A 25 9.73 -6.35 -14.02
C PHE A 25 9.37 -6.95 -15.38
N ASP A 26 9.77 -8.20 -15.60
CA ASP A 26 9.55 -8.93 -16.86
C ASP A 26 8.66 -10.16 -16.61
N GLU A 27 9.04 -10.99 -15.62
CA GLU A 27 8.30 -12.18 -15.25
C GLU A 27 8.25 -12.43 -13.73
N VAL A 28 7.31 -13.29 -13.34
CA VAL A 28 7.11 -13.76 -11.97
C VAL A 28 8.00 -14.95 -11.64
N GLU A 29 8.60 -14.94 -10.46
CA GLU A 29 9.40 -16.06 -9.99
C GLU A 29 8.52 -17.09 -9.28
N LYS A 30 8.29 -18.25 -9.91
CA LYS A 30 7.40 -19.29 -9.38
C LYS A 30 7.85 -19.93 -8.06
N ASN A 31 9.13 -19.78 -7.72
CA ASN A 31 9.70 -20.28 -6.46
C ASN A 31 9.69 -19.22 -5.34
N ALA A 32 9.10 -18.04 -5.60
CA ALA A 32 8.88 -17.05 -4.58
C ALA A 32 7.89 -17.58 -3.55
N THR A 33 8.26 -17.48 -2.28
CA THR A 33 7.40 -17.84 -1.15
C THR A 33 6.86 -16.60 -0.46
N GLU A 34 7.57 -15.48 -0.60
CA GLU A 34 7.21 -14.19 -0.05
C GLU A 34 7.68 -13.11 -1.02
N VAL A 35 6.85 -12.09 -1.23
CA VAL A 35 7.15 -10.98 -2.14
C VAL A 35 6.83 -9.67 -1.44
N THR A 36 7.82 -8.79 -1.33
CA THR A 36 7.67 -7.45 -0.77
C THR A 36 7.93 -6.44 -1.88
N ILE A 37 7.01 -5.49 -2.08
CA ILE A 37 7.07 -4.51 -3.17
C ILE A 37 7.09 -3.12 -2.58
N TYR A 38 8.23 -2.45 -2.66
CA TYR A 38 8.40 -1.07 -2.23
C TYR A 38 8.02 -0.10 -3.34
N GLY A 39 6.87 0.56 -3.18
CA GLY A 39 6.32 1.50 -4.15
C GLY A 39 5.13 0.95 -4.93
N ASP A 40 4.57 1.80 -5.80
CA ASP A 40 3.28 1.55 -6.42
C ASP A 40 3.46 0.78 -7.73
N TYR A 41 3.44 -0.56 -7.62
CA TYR A 41 3.65 -1.47 -8.74
C TYR A 41 2.53 -2.51 -8.83
N PRO A 42 1.29 -2.09 -9.18
CA PRO A 42 0.13 -2.98 -9.23
C PRO A 42 0.31 -4.16 -10.19
N LEU A 43 1.06 -3.96 -11.29
CA LEU A 43 1.40 -5.02 -12.24
C LEU A 43 2.12 -6.21 -11.60
N ILE A 44 3.04 -5.94 -10.67
CA ILE A 44 3.80 -6.99 -9.99
C ILE A 44 2.89 -7.72 -9.00
N VAL A 45 2.06 -6.97 -8.27
CA VAL A 45 1.08 -7.52 -7.32
C VAL A 45 0.11 -8.46 -8.02
N GLU A 46 -0.50 -8.03 -9.13
CA GLU A 46 -1.43 -8.86 -9.91
C GLU A 46 -0.75 -10.12 -10.43
N ALA A 47 0.48 -10.01 -10.93
CA ALA A 47 1.20 -11.14 -11.49
C ALA A 47 1.46 -12.24 -10.43
N TYR A 48 1.89 -11.86 -9.21
CA TYR A 48 2.06 -12.81 -8.11
C TYR A 48 0.74 -13.31 -7.54
N LYS A 49 -0.29 -12.47 -7.47
CA LYS A 49 -1.64 -12.86 -7.07
C LYS A 49 -2.23 -13.94 -7.99
N ASN A 50 -2.00 -13.83 -9.30
CA ASN A 50 -2.41 -14.86 -10.27
C ASN A 50 -1.69 -16.20 -10.09
N LEU A 51 -0.53 -16.21 -9.44
CA LEU A 51 0.16 -17.44 -9.03
C LEU A 51 -0.31 -17.97 -7.67
N GLY A 52 -1.21 -17.25 -6.98
CA GLY A 52 -1.61 -17.56 -5.61
C GLY A 52 -0.55 -17.19 -4.57
N ILE A 53 0.38 -16.30 -4.91
CA ILE A 53 1.41 -15.79 -4.00
C ILE A 53 0.99 -14.40 -3.53
N GLU A 54 0.86 -14.23 -2.22
CA GLU A 54 0.54 -12.93 -1.63
C GLU A 54 1.77 -12.00 -1.69
N ALA A 55 1.62 -10.87 -2.35
CA ALA A 55 2.64 -9.83 -2.42
C ALA A 55 2.29 -8.68 -1.48
N VAL A 56 3.19 -8.39 -0.54
CA VAL A 56 3.08 -7.31 0.43
C VAL A 56 3.58 -6.02 -0.21
N VAL A 57 2.69 -5.09 -0.49
CA VAL A 57 3.07 -3.76 -0.99
C VAL A 57 3.45 -2.88 0.19
N VAL A 58 4.71 -2.52 0.28
CA VAL A 58 5.22 -1.49 1.19
C VAL A 58 5.24 -0.18 0.43
N ASN A 59 4.05 0.35 0.23
CA ASN A 59 3.89 1.69 -0.27
C ASN A 59 4.16 2.66 0.88
N ASN A 60 5.30 3.36 0.85
CA ASN A 60 5.46 4.59 1.64
C ASN A 60 4.52 5.72 1.13
N SER A 61 3.53 5.39 0.29
CA SER A 61 2.66 6.31 -0.43
C SER A 61 1.17 5.95 -0.40
N GLU A 62 0.73 5.00 0.43
CA GLU A 62 -0.71 4.88 0.75
C GLU A 62 -1.17 5.95 1.76
N ILE A 63 -0.22 6.48 2.54
CA ILE A 63 -0.41 7.69 3.38
C ILE A 63 -0.59 8.96 2.52
N ASN A 64 -0.12 8.93 1.26
CA ASN A 64 -0.06 10.14 0.44
C ASN A 64 -1.27 10.38 -0.48
N VAL A 65 -2.17 9.41 -0.67
CA VAL A 65 -3.40 9.64 -1.46
C VAL A 65 -4.31 10.64 -0.76
N PHE A 66 -4.53 10.47 0.54
CA PHE A 66 -5.27 11.42 1.35
C PHE A 66 -4.56 12.79 1.42
N SER A 67 -3.22 12.78 1.44
CA SER A 67 -2.40 14.01 1.37
C SER A 67 -2.52 14.76 0.04
N LYS A 68 -2.87 14.08 -1.06
CA LYS A 68 -3.16 14.70 -2.37
C LYS A 68 -4.62 15.15 -2.53
N MET A 69 -5.55 14.55 -1.78
CA MET A 69 -6.97 14.92 -1.80
C MET A 69 -7.23 16.30 -1.17
N LYS A 70 -8.36 16.91 -1.53
CA LYS A 70 -8.83 18.16 -0.88
C LYS A 70 -9.52 17.83 0.44
N VAL A 71 -9.52 18.80 1.36
CA VAL A 71 -10.25 18.69 2.65
C VAL A 71 -11.71 18.30 2.46
N ALA A 72 -12.37 18.79 1.39
CA ALA A 72 -13.75 18.43 1.08
C ALA A 72 -13.92 16.93 0.74
N GLU A 73 -12.98 16.34 0.00
CA GLU A 73 -13.04 14.93 -0.35
C GLU A 73 -12.71 14.03 0.84
N LEU A 74 -11.74 14.45 1.67
CA LEU A 74 -11.44 13.74 2.93
C LEU A 74 -12.66 13.71 3.85
N LYS A 75 -13.37 14.83 3.98
CA LYS A 75 -14.62 14.90 4.76
C LYS A 75 -15.71 14.00 4.18
N ALA A 76 -15.87 13.98 2.86
CA ALA A 76 -16.84 13.09 2.20
C ALA A 76 -16.55 11.61 2.46
N LEU A 77 -15.28 11.19 2.38
CA LEU A 77 -14.88 9.82 2.69
C LEU A 77 -15.09 9.47 4.18
N LEU A 78 -14.84 10.41 5.09
CA LEU A 78 -15.12 10.21 6.51
C LEU A 78 -16.62 10.07 6.77
N ASP A 79 -17.45 10.88 6.12
CA ASP A 79 -18.92 10.81 6.24
C ASP A 79 -19.46 9.50 5.67
N GLU A 80 -18.95 9.07 4.50
CA GLU A 80 -19.26 7.78 3.89
C GLU A 80 -18.90 6.60 4.80
N LYS A 81 -17.74 6.68 5.48
CA LYS A 81 -17.30 5.68 6.45
C LYS A 81 -17.97 5.84 7.84
N GLY A 82 -18.82 6.85 8.03
CA GLY A 82 -19.47 7.14 9.31
C GLY A 82 -18.53 7.62 10.43
N ILE A 83 -17.34 8.12 10.07
CA ILE A 83 -16.31 8.58 10.99
C ILE A 83 -16.58 10.04 11.35
N LYS A 84 -16.78 10.31 12.64
CA LYS A 84 -16.95 11.68 13.15
C LYS A 84 -15.61 12.40 13.19
N TYR A 85 -15.59 13.61 12.63
CA TYR A 85 -14.45 14.52 12.68
C TYR A 85 -14.87 15.86 13.31
N GLY A 86 -13.91 16.57 13.90
CA GLY A 86 -14.15 17.92 14.41
C GLY A 86 -14.41 18.91 13.26
N SER A 87 -15.29 19.89 13.47
CA SER A 87 -15.58 20.94 12.47
C SER A 87 -14.31 21.70 12.04
N ASP A 88 -13.38 21.85 12.99
CA ASP A 88 -12.08 22.51 12.85
C ASP A 88 -10.93 21.53 12.55
N ALA A 89 -11.24 20.24 12.31
CA ALA A 89 -10.25 19.22 12.03
C ALA A 89 -9.41 19.61 10.81
N LYS A 90 -8.09 19.55 10.99
CA LYS A 90 -7.13 19.90 9.94
C LYS A 90 -7.00 18.78 8.93
N LYS A 91 -6.43 19.12 7.77
CA LYS A 91 -6.19 18.14 6.70
C LYS A 91 -5.46 16.89 7.22
N ASP A 92 -4.36 17.07 7.94
CA ASP A 92 -3.59 15.97 8.55
C ASP A 92 -4.42 15.11 9.50
N GLU A 93 -5.33 15.70 10.30
CA GLU A 93 -6.21 14.92 11.19
C GLU A 93 -7.23 14.10 10.40
N LEU A 94 -7.83 14.69 9.36
CA LEU A 94 -8.77 13.98 8.49
C LEU A 94 -8.09 12.83 7.74
N ILE A 95 -6.84 13.04 7.31
CA ILE A 95 -5.98 12.01 6.71
C ILE A 95 -5.76 10.89 7.72
N ALA A 96 -5.26 11.20 8.92
CA ALA A 96 -4.98 10.19 9.94
C ALA A 96 -6.22 9.36 10.34
N LEU A 97 -7.40 9.99 10.39
CA LEU A 97 -8.66 9.30 10.65
C LEU A 97 -9.03 8.33 9.52
N LEU A 98 -8.84 8.73 8.26
CA LEU A 98 -9.07 7.87 7.09
C LEU A 98 -8.06 6.72 7.03
N GLU A 99 -6.78 7.00 7.27
CA GLU A 99 -5.74 5.99 7.32
C GLU A 99 -6.03 4.96 8.41
N ASN A 100 -6.37 5.40 9.61
CA ASN A 100 -6.75 4.49 10.68
C ASN A 100 -7.97 3.66 10.28
N ALA A 101 -8.96 4.23 9.59
CA ALA A 101 -10.13 3.48 9.13
C ALA A 101 -9.79 2.42 8.07
N GLU A 102 -8.92 2.73 7.11
CA GLU A 102 -8.48 1.74 6.10
C GLU A 102 -7.65 0.62 6.72
N ASN A 103 -6.76 0.95 7.66
CA ASN A 103 -5.93 -0.03 8.35
C ASN A 103 -6.73 -0.98 9.28
N ASN A 104 -7.90 -0.55 9.74
CA ASN A 104 -8.81 -1.37 10.56
C ASN A 104 -9.88 -2.10 9.74
N ASN A 105 -9.97 -1.87 8.42
CA ASN A 105 -10.88 -2.58 7.52
C ASN A 105 -10.18 -3.74 6.79
N GLY A 106 -9.29 -4.44 7.49
CA GLY A 106 -8.69 -5.71 7.08
C GLY A 106 -9.46 -6.94 7.58
N GLY A 107 -10.68 -6.78 8.08
CA GLY A 107 -11.50 -7.89 8.51
C GLY A 107 -12.87 -7.42 8.93
N ASN A 108 -13.85 -7.59 8.05
CA ASN A 108 -15.22 -7.96 8.37
C ASN A 108 -15.91 -8.34 7.05
N ASN A 109 -15.76 -9.62 6.68
CA ASN A 109 -16.82 -10.33 5.99
C ASN A 109 -17.79 -10.80 7.08
N ASP A 110 -18.98 -10.24 7.14
CA ASP A 110 -20.19 -10.91 7.65
C ASP A 110 -21.39 -10.47 6.80
#